data_AF-A0A5R9F266-F1
#
_entry.id   AF-A0A5R9F266-F1
#
_cell.length_a   1.000
_cell.length_b   1.000
_cell.length_c   1.000
_cell.angle_alpha   90.00
_cell.angle_beta   90.00
_cell.angle_gamma   90.00
#
_symmetry.space_group_name_H-M   'P 1'
#
loop_
_entity.id
_entity.type
_entity.pdbx_description
1 polymer ?
#
loop_
_entity_poly.entity_id
_entity_poly.type
_entity_poly.pdbx_seq_one_letter_code
_entity_poly.pdbx_strand_id
1 'polypeptide(L)'
;MDETLLTSLRDELKERLRITWPEEDGSLKNIIKRSEAYLSNLAGASFDFSTEEWPKDLLLERCRYAYNNAQDEFEKNFKHELSRFILNASLGKIGVIVESPTNVTASAVTDTTLTLNWDEVSYHWGISKYEVFRDGVSIGEVTETRYEDTGLSPSTEYTYQVKAVSTNGIESKLSSGLTVTTSAGV
;
A
#
# COMPACT_ATOMS: atom_id res chain seq x y z
N MET A 1 7.63 -5.47 6.82
CA MET A 1 8.14 -6.80 6.44
C MET A 1 7.86 -7.89 7.50
N ASP A 2 7.60 -9.14 7.08
CA ASP A 2 7.44 -10.31 7.98
C ASP A 2 8.76 -10.95 8.43
N GLU A 3 8.72 -11.88 9.40
CA GLU A 3 9.91 -12.49 9.99
C GLU A 3 10.67 -13.43 9.05
N THR A 4 9.97 -14.07 8.10
CA THR A 4 10.56 -14.98 7.11
C THR A 4 11.42 -14.19 6.13
N LEU A 5 10.85 -13.13 5.55
CA LEU A 5 11.57 -12.25 4.63
C LEU A 5 12.70 -11.51 5.35
N LEU A 6 12.48 -11.03 6.58
CA LEU A 6 13.52 -10.39 7.38
C LEU A 6 14.72 -11.33 7.64
N THR A 7 14.45 -12.61 7.91
CA THR A 7 15.50 -13.61 8.13
C THR A 7 16.28 -13.89 6.84
N SER A 8 15.58 -14.03 5.71
CA SER A 8 16.18 -14.19 4.38
C SER A 8 17.09 -13.01 4.01
N LEU A 9 16.62 -11.78 4.17
CA LEU A 9 17.42 -10.58 3.90
C LEU A 9 18.62 -10.45 4.84
N ARG A 10 18.47 -10.86 6.11
CA ARG A 10 19.58 -10.91 7.07
C ARG A 10 20.66 -11.88 6.58
N ASP A 11 20.29 -13.06 6.08
CA ASP A 11 21.24 -14.04 5.56
C ASP A 11 21.93 -13.53 4.28
N GLU A 12 21.19 -12.89 3.38
CA GLU A 12 21.77 -12.25 2.18
C GLU A 12 22.75 -11.12 2.56
N LEU A 13 22.40 -10.30 3.57
CA LEU A 13 23.27 -9.25 4.07
C LEU A 13 24.55 -9.80 4.73
N LYS A 14 24.45 -10.91 5.47
CA LYS A 14 25.61 -11.59 6.06
C LYS A 14 26.59 -12.06 4.99
N GLU A 15 26.08 -12.62 3.90
CA GLU A 15 26.93 -13.02 2.77
C GLU A 15 27.65 -11.81 2.16
N ARG A 16 26.93 -10.71 1.91
CA ARG A 16 27.53 -9.46 1.39
C ARG A 16 28.60 -8.87 2.32
N LEU A 17 28.40 -8.97 3.63
CA LEU A 17 29.32 -8.49 4.66
C LEU A 17 30.40 -9.50 5.06
N ARG A 18 30.30 -10.74 4.57
CA ARG A 18 31.15 -11.88 4.96
C ARG A 18 31.13 -12.19 6.47
N ILE A 19 29.96 -12.04 7.10
CA ILE A 19 29.74 -12.34 8.52
C ILE A 19 29.29 -13.79 8.65
N THR A 20 30.04 -14.61 9.39
CA THR A 20 29.76 -16.04 9.54
C THR A 20 29.21 -16.42 10.92
N TRP A 21 29.21 -15.48 11.87
CA TRP A 21 28.81 -15.71 13.26
C TRP A 21 27.40 -15.17 13.55
N PRO A 22 26.66 -15.73 14.53
CA PRO A 22 25.24 -15.39 14.78
C PRO A 22 25.00 -14.15 15.67
N GLU A 23 26.00 -13.68 16.41
CA GLU A 23 25.85 -12.65 17.45
C GLU A 23 25.32 -11.32 16.89
N GLU A 24 25.54 -11.06 15.60
CA GLU A 24 25.10 -9.85 14.92
C GLU A 24 23.73 -9.97 14.25
N ASP A 25 23.09 -11.14 14.29
CA ASP A 25 21.80 -11.35 13.61
C ASP A 25 20.75 -10.32 14.03
N GLY A 26 20.69 -10.01 15.33
CA GLY A 26 19.77 -9.00 15.88
C GLY A 26 20.10 -7.57 15.42
N SER A 27 21.38 -7.19 15.38
CA SER A 27 21.79 -5.86 14.94
C SER A 27 21.56 -5.68 13.43
N LEU A 28 21.85 -6.71 12.63
CA LEU A 28 21.60 -6.73 11.18
C LEU A 28 20.10 -6.61 10.87
N LYS A 29 19.23 -7.37 11.57
CA LYS A 29 17.77 -7.23 11.44
C LYS A 29 17.30 -5.80 11.76
N ASN A 30 17.88 -5.16 12.76
CA ASN A 30 17.57 -3.76 13.08
C ASN A 30 18.07 -2.77 12.02
N ILE A 31 19.25 -3.01 11.43
CA ILE A 31 19.77 -2.22 10.30
C ILE A 31 18.84 -2.33 9.09
N ILE A 32 18.35 -3.54 8.78
CA ILE A 32 17.42 -3.78 7.69
C ILE A 32 16.12 -3.02 7.91
N LYS A 33 15.48 -3.15 9.08
CA LYS A 33 14.24 -2.43 9.41
C LYS A 33 14.39 -0.91 9.28
N ARG A 34 15.50 -0.35 9.77
CA ARG A 34 15.77 1.10 9.63
C ARG A 34 16.02 1.51 8.18
N SER A 35 16.60 0.63 7.38
CA SER A 35 16.88 0.90 5.95
C SER A 35 15.63 0.79 5.10
N GLU A 36 14.75 -0.18 5.39
CA GLU A 36 13.39 -0.28 4.83
C GLU A 36 12.61 1.00 5.15
N ALA A 37 12.54 1.39 6.44
CA ALA A 37 11.84 2.60 6.84
C ALA A 37 12.38 3.86 6.14
N TYR A 38 13.70 3.98 5.97
CA TYR A 38 14.29 5.09 5.23
C TYR A 38 13.84 5.11 3.78
N LEU A 39 13.95 3.98 3.05
CA LEU A 39 13.57 3.92 1.64
C LEU A 39 12.07 4.15 1.46
N SER A 40 11.24 3.58 2.34
CA SER A 40 9.80 3.80 2.33
C SER A 40 9.42 5.25 2.57
N ASN A 41 10.05 5.91 3.54
CA ASN A 41 9.78 7.33 3.80
C ASN A 41 10.31 8.22 2.67
N LEU A 42 11.46 7.88 2.09
CA LEU A 42 12.07 8.64 1.00
C LEU A 42 11.20 8.59 -0.27
N ALA A 43 10.72 7.39 -0.61
CA ALA A 43 9.96 7.17 -1.82
C ALA A 43 8.46 7.27 -1.63
N GLY A 44 7.94 7.37 -0.40
CA GLY A 44 6.50 7.43 -0.20
C GLY A 44 5.76 6.13 -0.54
N ALA A 45 6.39 4.99 -0.31
CA ALA A 45 5.76 3.72 -0.65
C ALA A 45 6.23 2.62 0.29
N SER A 46 5.37 1.62 0.45
CA SER A 46 5.80 0.33 0.99
C SER A 46 6.43 -0.48 -0.15
N PHE A 47 7.33 -1.40 0.13
CA PHE A 47 7.98 -2.20 -0.91
C PHE A 47 7.91 -3.68 -0.53
N ASP A 48 7.67 -4.51 -1.54
CA ASP A 48 7.75 -5.95 -1.38
C ASP A 48 9.13 -6.43 -1.83
N PHE A 49 10.08 -6.40 -0.89
CA PHE A 49 11.44 -6.84 -1.15
C PHE A 49 11.57 -8.35 -1.44
N SER A 50 10.49 -9.13 -1.41
CA SER A 50 10.53 -10.52 -1.89
C SER A 50 10.41 -10.63 -3.41
N THR A 51 9.77 -9.65 -4.06
CA THR A 51 9.51 -9.66 -5.51
C THR A 51 10.23 -8.52 -6.24
N GLU A 52 10.52 -7.41 -5.55
CA GLU A 52 11.14 -6.23 -6.13
C GLU A 52 12.68 -6.27 -6.01
N GLU A 53 13.34 -6.98 -6.92
CA GLU A 53 14.79 -7.22 -6.87
C GLU A 53 15.64 -5.93 -6.84
N TRP A 54 15.31 -4.95 -7.70
CA TRP A 54 16.08 -3.70 -7.74
C TRP A 54 15.95 -2.85 -6.45
N PRO A 55 14.74 -2.62 -5.91
CA PRO A 55 14.57 -2.06 -4.56
C PRO A 55 15.26 -2.88 -3.46
N LYS A 56 15.22 -4.21 -3.53
CA LYS A 56 15.90 -5.09 -2.57
C LYS A 56 17.42 -4.88 -2.59
N ASP A 57 18.02 -4.77 -3.76
CA ASP A 57 19.45 -4.47 -3.88
C ASP A 57 19.80 -3.13 -3.25
N LEU A 58 19.02 -2.08 -3.54
CA LEU A 58 19.24 -0.76 -2.94
C LEU A 58 19.11 -0.78 -1.41
N LEU A 59 18.14 -1.54 -0.88
CA LEU A 59 17.99 -1.79 0.57
C LEU A 59 19.25 -2.42 1.16
N LEU A 60 19.77 -3.48 0.54
CA LEU A 60 20.95 -4.20 1.03
C LEU A 60 22.23 -3.37 0.91
N GLU A 61 22.37 -2.56 -0.14
CA GLU A 61 23.45 -1.58 -0.24
C GLU A 61 23.39 -0.56 0.90
N ARG A 62 22.21 0.00 1.19
CA ARG A 62 22.05 0.90 2.34
C ARG A 62 22.42 0.23 3.65
N CYS A 63 22.03 -1.03 3.83
CA CYS A 63 22.39 -1.81 5.02
C CYS A 63 23.91 -1.95 5.15
N ARG A 64 24.62 -2.22 4.05
CA ARG A 64 26.10 -2.31 4.04
C ARG A 64 26.75 -1.00 4.48
N TYR A 65 26.27 0.14 4.00
CA TYR A 65 26.78 1.45 4.42
C TYR A 65 26.43 1.76 5.87
N ALA A 66 25.20 1.48 6.30
CA ALA A 66 24.75 1.69 7.68
C ALA A 66 25.52 0.84 8.69
N TYR A 67 25.88 -0.39 8.33
CA TYR A 67 26.76 -1.25 9.14
C TYR A 67 28.14 -0.61 9.38
N ASN A 68 28.64 0.15 8.41
CA ASN A 68 29.93 0.84 8.49
C ASN A 68 29.80 2.31 8.94
N ASN A 69 28.65 2.74 9.47
CA ASN A 69 28.36 4.13 9.85
C ASN A 69 28.58 5.15 8.72
N ALA A 70 28.31 4.76 7.47
CA ALA A 70 28.56 5.54 6.26
C ALA A 70 27.26 5.94 5.53
N GLN A 71 26.20 6.28 6.27
CA GLN A 71 24.89 6.59 5.69
C GLN A 71 24.94 7.79 4.74
N ASP A 72 25.75 8.81 5.05
CA ASP A 72 25.90 10.00 4.20
C ASP A 72 26.58 9.66 2.87
N GLU A 73 27.55 8.74 2.88
CA GLU A 73 28.22 8.23 1.69
C GLU A 73 27.26 7.41 0.83
N PHE A 74 26.33 6.67 1.43
CA PHE A 74 25.29 5.97 0.68
C PHE A 74 24.47 6.95 -0.16
N GLU A 75 23.97 8.03 0.45
CA GLU A 75 23.16 9.02 -0.27
C GLU A 75 23.92 9.69 -1.42
N LYS A 76 25.21 9.95 -1.23
CA LYS A 76 26.07 10.52 -2.27
C LYS A 76 26.32 9.53 -3.40
N ASN A 77 26.70 8.29 -3.06
CA ASN A 77 27.12 7.29 -4.04
C ASN A 77 25.93 6.73 -4.85
N PHE A 78 24.75 6.63 -4.23
CA PHE A 78 23.53 6.09 -4.84
C PHE A 78 22.53 7.18 -5.24
N LYS A 79 22.96 8.44 -5.37
CA LYS A 79 22.05 9.56 -5.66
C LYS A 79 21.19 9.33 -6.91
N HIS A 80 21.77 8.75 -7.96
CA HIS A 80 21.06 8.50 -9.21
C HIS A 80 20.01 7.39 -9.07
N GLU A 81 20.37 6.33 -8.36
CA GLU A 81 19.51 5.19 -8.04
C GLU A 81 18.37 5.64 -7.13
N LEU A 82 18.66 6.42 -6.09
CA LEU A 82 17.65 7.00 -5.20
C LEU A 82 16.69 7.93 -5.95
N SER A 83 17.21 8.76 -6.87
CA SER A 83 16.36 9.62 -7.70
C SER A 83 15.43 8.80 -8.60
N ARG A 84 15.96 7.75 -9.24
CA ARG A 84 15.17 6.84 -10.08
C ARG A 84 14.15 6.05 -9.24
N PHE A 85 14.53 5.70 -8.02
CA PHE A 85 13.71 4.93 -7.09
C PHE A 85 12.47 5.74 -6.69
N ILE A 86 12.68 7.00 -6.27
CA ILE A 86 11.61 7.94 -5.99
C ILE A 86 10.71 8.13 -7.23
N LEU A 87 11.30 8.39 -8.41
CA LEU A 87 10.52 8.60 -9.63
C LEU A 87 9.65 7.39 -9.99
N ASN A 88 10.21 6.18 -9.93
CA ASN A 88 9.47 4.97 -10.26
C ASN A 88 8.35 4.70 -9.25
N ALA A 89 8.59 4.95 -7.95
CA ALA A 89 7.56 4.84 -6.91
C ALA A 89 6.44 5.87 -7.12
N SER A 90 6.77 7.13 -7.41
CA SER A 90 5.78 8.19 -7.69
C SER A 90 4.95 7.92 -8.94
N LEU A 91 5.47 7.13 -9.89
CA LEU A 91 4.76 6.70 -11.09
C LEU A 91 3.99 5.37 -10.88
N GLY A 92 3.98 4.80 -9.67
CA GLY A 92 3.33 3.52 -9.36
C GLY A 92 3.97 2.32 -10.07
N LYS A 93 5.24 2.43 -10.53
CA LYS A 93 5.94 1.33 -11.22
C LYS A 93 6.57 0.31 -10.27
N ILE A 94 6.83 0.73 -9.04
CA ILE A 94 7.36 -0.06 -7.93
C ILE A 94 6.67 0.37 -6.65
N GLY A 95 6.75 -0.46 -5.62
CA GLY A 95 6.14 -0.29 -4.32
C GLY A 95 4.71 -0.83 -4.26
N VAL A 96 4.33 -1.29 -3.08
CA VAL A 96 2.93 -1.53 -2.71
C VAL A 96 2.25 -0.17 -2.60
N ILE A 97 1.28 -0.02 -3.48
CA ILE A 97 0.48 1.19 -3.69
C ILE A 97 -0.75 1.20 -2.79
N VAL A 98 -1.42 2.35 -2.75
CA VAL A 98 -2.68 2.65 -2.05
C VAL A 98 -3.50 1.41 -1.70
N GLU A 99 -3.69 1.16 -0.41
CA GLU A 99 -4.47 0.02 0.07
C GLU A 99 -5.94 0.13 -0.36
N SER A 100 -6.58 -1.01 -0.59
CA SER A 100 -8.02 -1.03 -0.89
C SER A 100 -8.82 -0.61 0.35
N PRO A 101 -9.92 0.15 0.20
CA PRO A 101 -10.85 0.41 1.29
C PRO A 101 -11.32 -0.86 1.99
N THR A 102 -11.36 -0.83 3.31
CA THR A 102 -11.80 -1.93 4.18
C THR A 102 -13.09 -1.57 4.91
N ASN A 103 -13.72 -2.58 5.53
CA ASN A 103 -14.95 -2.42 6.31
C ASN A 103 -16.07 -1.73 5.54
N VAL A 104 -16.22 -2.09 4.26
CA VAL A 104 -17.34 -1.62 3.43
C VAL A 104 -18.63 -2.21 4.00
N THR A 105 -19.53 -1.34 4.42
CA THR A 105 -20.81 -1.68 5.05
C THR A 105 -21.94 -0.86 4.44
N ALA A 106 -23.17 -1.39 4.51
CA ALA A 106 -24.37 -0.68 4.09
C ALA A 106 -25.26 -0.35 5.29
N SER A 107 -25.88 0.82 5.24
CA SER A 107 -26.86 1.31 6.20
C SER A 107 -27.99 2.03 5.47
N ALA A 108 -29.07 2.38 6.20
CA ALA A 108 -30.24 3.08 5.64
C ALA A 108 -30.80 2.42 4.36
N VAL A 109 -30.82 1.08 4.32
CA VAL A 109 -31.30 0.30 3.18
C VAL A 109 -32.83 0.39 3.10
N THR A 110 -33.33 1.01 2.04
CA THR A 110 -34.77 1.08 1.72
C THR A 110 -35.06 0.23 0.48
N ASP A 111 -36.23 0.40 -0.13
CA ASP A 111 -36.60 -0.22 -1.40
C ASP A 111 -35.94 0.46 -2.61
N THR A 112 -35.48 1.71 -2.46
CA THR A 112 -34.96 2.55 -3.56
C THR A 112 -33.63 3.25 -3.25
N THR A 113 -33.11 3.12 -2.03
CA THR A 113 -31.88 3.78 -1.59
C THR A 113 -31.06 2.92 -0.62
N LEU A 114 -29.75 3.20 -0.53
CA LEU A 114 -28.91 2.77 0.58
C LEU A 114 -27.72 3.71 0.77
N THR A 115 -27.04 3.60 1.90
CA THR A 115 -25.80 4.30 2.19
C THR A 115 -24.66 3.31 2.38
N LEU A 116 -23.58 3.46 1.62
CA LEU A 116 -22.31 2.78 1.84
C LEU A 116 -21.41 3.59 2.77
N ASN A 117 -20.67 2.90 3.63
CA ASN A 117 -19.65 3.47 4.51
C ASN A 117 -18.42 2.56 4.48
N TRP A 118 -17.23 3.11 4.63
CA TRP A 118 -15.96 2.36 4.71
C TRP A 118 -14.94 3.09 5.59
N ASP A 119 -13.84 2.41 5.91
CA ASP A 119 -12.75 3.03 6.67
C ASP A 119 -11.92 3.95 5.78
N GLU A 120 -11.40 5.02 6.37
CA GLU A 120 -10.47 5.92 5.68
C GLU A 120 -9.18 5.18 5.31
N VAL A 121 -8.84 5.23 4.02
CA VAL A 121 -7.55 4.75 3.54
C VAL A 121 -6.51 5.83 3.79
N SER A 122 -5.45 5.47 4.52
CA SER A 122 -4.30 6.34 4.70
C SER A 122 -3.27 6.08 3.60
N TYR A 123 -2.82 7.15 2.96
CA TYR A 123 -1.69 7.11 2.04
C TYR A 123 -0.84 8.36 2.28
N HIS A 124 0.48 8.23 2.20
CA HIS A 124 1.35 9.29 2.69
C HIS A 124 1.36 10.55 1.78
N TRP A 125 1.00 10.43 0.48
CA TRP A 125 0.68 11.59 -0.37
C TRP A 125 -0.79 12.04 -0.24
N GLY A 126 -1.60 11.32 0.54
CA GLY A 126 -3.02 11.55 0.74
C GLY A 126 -3.91 10.81 -0.27
N ILE A 127 -5.17 10.61 0.13
CA ILE A 127 -6.24 10.15 -0.75
C ILE A 127 -6.97 11.37 -1.30
N SER A 128 -7.13 11.40 -2.63
CA SER A 128 -7.87 12.45 -3.33
C SER A 128 -9.36 12.18 -3.31
N LYS A 129 -9.75 10.93 -3.56
CA LYS A 129 -11.14 10.50 -3.68
C LYS A 129 -11.28 8.98 -3.56
N TYR A 130 -12.51 8.53 -3.45
CA TYR A 130 -12.94 7.15 -3.59
C TYR A 130 -13.87 7.04 -4.80
N GLU A 131 -13.71 5.96 -5.55
CA GLU A 131 -14.62 5.62 -6.65
C GLU A 131 -15.46 4.41 -6.24
N VAL A 132 -16.78 4.52 -6.39
CA VAL A 132 -17.77 3.55 -5.93
C VAL A 132 -18.34 2.80 -7.13
N PHE A 133 -18.42 1.48 -7.01
CA PHE A 133 -18.88 0.58 -8.04
C PHE A 133 -20.11 -0.19 -7.56
N ARG A 134 -21.11 -0.32 -8.44
CA ARG A 134 -22.28 -1.20 -8.28
C ARG A 134 -22.32 -2.17 -9.45
N ASP A 135 -22.36 -3.46 -9.14
CA ASP A 135 -22.35 -4.56 -10.11
C ASP A 135 -21.21 -4.45 -11.14
N GLY A 136 -20.05 -4.00 -10.67
CA GLY A 136 -18.85 -3.80 -11.49
C GLY A 136 -18.82 -2.51 -12.31
N VAL A 137 -19.86 -1.67 -12.25
CA VAL A 137 -19.94 -0.39 -12.96
C VAL A 137 -19.70 0.76 -11.99
N SER A 138 -18.84 1.71 -12.37
CA SER A 138 -18.64 2.93 -11.59
C SER A 138 -19.92 3.76 -11.56
N ILE A 139 -20.37 4.11 -10.37
CA ILE A 139 -21.60 4.89 -10.14
C ILE A 139 -21.34 6.29 -9.60
N GLY A 140 -20.10 6.57 -9.16
CA GLY A 140 -19.74 7.90 -8.69
C GLY A 140 -18.42 7.96 -7.96
N GLU A 141 -17.98 9.19 -7.69
CA GLU A 141 -16.77 9.49 -6.93
C GLU A 141 -17.10 10.43 -5.76
N VAL A 142 -16.46 10.19 -4.61
CA VAL A 142 -16.65 11.00 -3.40
C VAL A 142 -15.32 11.20 -2.68
N THR A 143 -15.19 12.31 -1.95
CA THR A 143 -14.01 12.56 -1.10
C THR A 143 -14.21 12.08 0.34
N GLU A 144 -15.46 11.88 0.74
CA GLU A 144 -15.83 11.33 2.05
C GLU A 144 -15.78 9.79 2.03
N THR A 145 -15.77 9.17 3.20
CA THR A 145 -15.85 7.71 3.35
C THR A 145 -17.30 7.18 3.39
N ARG A 146 -18.20 7.90 2.71
CA ARG A 146 -19.63 7.61 2.62
C ARG A 146 -20.15 7.89 1.20
N TYR A 147 -21.03 7.03 0.71
CA TYR A 147 -21.75 7.24 -0.55
C TYR A 147 -23.22 6.87 -0.40
N GLU A 148 -24.12 7.74 -0.86
CA GLU A 148 -25.55 7.45 -0.90
C GLU A 148 -25.96 7.06 -2.31
N ASP A 149 -26.45 5.84 -2.45
CA ASP A 149 -26.96 5.32 -3.71
C ASP A 149 -28.48 5.39 -3.73
N THR A 150 -29.04 5.86 -4.84
CA THR A 150 -30.47 6.15 -5.01
C THR A 150 -30.97 5.63 -6.36
N GLY A 151 -32.29 5.51 -6.50
CA GLY A 151 -32.90 4.99 -7.72
C GLY A 151 -32.74 3.48 -7.90
N LEU A 152 -32.59 2.76 -6.79
CA LEU A 152 -32.54 1.30 -6.75
C LEU A 152 -33.92 0.69 -7.00
N SER A 153 -33.93 -0.56 -7.44
CA SER A 153 -35.17 -1.34 -7.57
C SER A 153 -35.47 -2.09 -6.27
N PRO A 154 -36.74 -2.20 -5.84
CA PRO A 154 -37.11 -2.98 -4.66
C PRO A 154 -36.77 -4.47 -4.79
N SER A 155 -36.54 -5.14 -3.65
CA SER A 155 -36.23 -6.57 -3.58
C SER A 155 -35.13 -7.03 -4.55
N THR A 156 -34.16 -6.16 -4.82
CA THR A 156 -33.09 -6.41 -5.80
C THR A 156 -31.75 -6.49 -5.07
N GLU A 157 -30.97 -7.50 -5.42
CA GLU A 157 -29.62 -7.68 -4.91
C GLU A 157 -28.64 -6.87 -5.76
N TYR A 158 -27.74 -6.17 -5.08
CA TYR A 158 -26.66 -5.38 -5.67
C TYR A 158 -25.34 -5.73 -5.01
N THR A 159 -24.25 -5.71 -5.77
CA THR A 159 -22.89 -5.89 -5.23
C THR A 159 -22.10 -4.59 -5.33
N TYR A 160 -21.56 -4.14 -4.21
CA TYR A 160 -20.80 -2.90 -4.10
C TYR A 160 -19.33 -3.14 -3.84
N GLN A 161 -18.50 -2.31 -4.48
CA GLN A 161 -17.06 -2.24 -4.24
C GLN A 161 -16.61 -0.78 -4.26
N VAL A 162 -15.51 -0.49 -3.56
CA VAL A 162 -14.92 0.84 -3.52
C VAL A 162 -13.42 0.72 -3.77
N LYS A 163 -12.83 1.65 -4.50
CA LYS A 163 -11.37 1.83 -4.54
C LYS A 163 -11.00 3.25 -4.10
N ALA A 164 -9.81 3.39 -3.55
CA ALA A 164 -9.22 4.69 -3.23
C ALA A 164 -8.36 5.18 -4.40
N VAL A 165 -8.31 6.49 -4.59
CA VAL A 165 -7.46 7.16 -5.58
C VAL A 165 -6.64 8.21 -4.86
N SER A 166 -5.31 8.09 -4.90
CA SER A 166 -4.41 9.04 -4.26
C SER A 166 -4.32 10.38 -5.00
N THR A 167 -3.75 11.38 -4.34
CA THR A 167 -3.50 12.72 -4.93
C THR A 167 -2.56 12.70 -6.12
N ASN A 168 -1.64 11.72 -6.21
CA ASN A 168 -0.78 11.49 -7.36
C ASN A 168 -1.37 10.55 -8.41
N GLY A 169 -2.66 10.21 -8.31
CA GLY A 169 -3.38 9.44 -9.33
C GLY A 169 -3.12 7.93 -9.31
N ILE A 170 -2.59 7.40 -8.21
CA ILE A 170 -2.43 5.96 -8.02
C ILE A 170 -3.74 5.39 -7.47
N GLU A 171 -4.23 4.33 -8.09
CA GLU A 171 -5.48 3.68 -7.70
C GLU A 171 -5.20 2.42 -6.87
N SER A 172 -6.00 2.20 -5.82
CA SER A 172 -6.00 0.92 -5.11
C SER A 172 -6.66 -0.18 -5.94
N LYS A 173 -6.49 -1.43 -5.50
CA LYS A 173 -7.43 -2.50 -5.88
C LYS A 173 -8.83 -2.17 -5.36
N LEU A 174 -9.85 -2.77 -5.98
CA LEU A 174 -11.21 -2.76 -5.42
C LEU A 174 -11.24 -3.46 -4.06
N SER A 175 -12.09 -2.97 -3.16
CA SER A 175 -12.43 -3.65 -1.91
C SER A 175 -13.03 -5.04 -2.16
N SER A 176 -13.17 -5.82 -1.09
CA SER A 176 -14.07 -6.98 -1.09
C SER A 176 -15.49 -6.54 -1.48
N GLY A 177 -16.19 -7.39 -2.23
CA GLY A 177 -17.59 -7.15 -2.62
C GLY A 177 -18.53 -7.21 -1.42
N LEU A 178 -19.37 -6.20 -1.28
CA LEU A 178 -20.47 -6.15 -0.34
C LEU A 178 -21.79 -6.38 -1.08
N THR A 179 -22.44 -7.51 -0.84
CA THR A 179 -23.76 -7.80 -1.41
C THR A 179 -24.86 -7.31 -0.47
N VAL A 180 -25.81 -6.54 -1.02
CA VAL A 180 -26.93 -5.95 -0.28
C VAL A 180 -28.22 -6.12 -1.08
N THR A 181 -29.29 -6.58 -0.44
CA THR A 181 -30.63 -6.63 -1.03
C THR A 181 -31.48 -5.47 -0.53
N THR A 182 -32.10 -4.73 -1.43
CA THR A 182 -33.07 -3.67 -1.06
C THR A 182 -34.30 -4.27 -0.39
N SER A 183 -34.97 -3.44 0.42
CA SER A 183 -36.23 -3.84 1.06
C SER A 183 -37.33 -4.05 0.02
N ALA A 184 -38.41 -4.72 0.43
CA ALA A 184 -39.61 -4.83 -0.40
C ALA A 184 -40.22 -3.45 -0.66
N GLY A 185 -40.79 -3.27 -1.86
CA GLY A 185 -41.41 -2.01 -2.26
C GLY A 185 -42.60 -1.66 -1.39
N VAL A 186 -42.71 -0.38 -1.04
CA VAL A 186 -43.84 0.16 -0.26
C VAL A 186 -44.90 0.75 -1.19
#